data_AF-A0A8T4LZN3-F1
#
_entry.id   AF-A0A8T4LZN3-F1
#
_cell.length_a   1.000
_cell.length_b   1.000
_cell.length_c   1.000
_cell.angle_alpha   90.00
_cell.angle_beta   90.00
_cell.angle_gamma   90.00
#
_symmetry.space_group_name_H-M   'P 1'
#
loop_
_entity.id
_entity.type
_entity.pdbx_description
1 polymer ?
#
loop_
_entity_poly.entity_id
_entity_poly.type
_entity_poly.pdbx_seq_one_letter_code
_entity_poly.pdbx_strand_id
1 'polypeptide(L)'
;MKKISFAIFLLGIFFVTLSFVNFVSAQTQSTYCAEKTIDGAWCQNVLLDKVDQSFRYVPTSCEATSYCKLGTCVNNQEGICMENTPEIVCEQPQGDSAGGVWFDAKADEIPQCSLGCCLVGDQAAFTTQVRCIQLSSLYGLETNYRTDIKNEAQCIATATSGAKGACVFERDFQRTCRLTTQSECTQISSQGGSSNAEFHEGFLCSAGQLATNCGPSEKTTIIEGRDEVFFADTCGNVANIYDANRQNDQTYWEKIVSKAESCGFNSNNGNAGSAVCGNCDYFLGSTGKAYDRTLDSSKPRYGDYICRDLSCDYQGETYKHGETWCEIPSENGKNLPGDRYFRNVCYNGEVTVEPCSDFRQDVCLQDDIDGFRTAACRVNKWQDCVAQEKKLDCENEDKRDCSWILNDKPKDEDDGKCTPKFAPGFDFWQASSEGVSDAESLCAVADNKCTVVFEKGLLGGWECKQNCECLTDKWKEDQNRMCVALGDCGVSTNYIGQKGYYTIKDLITKQD
;
A
#
# COMPACT_ATOMS: atom_id res chain seq x y z
N MET A 1 26.94 83.31 19.45
CA MET A 1 27.91 83.06 20.56
C MET A 1 27.28 82.08 21.55
N LYS A 2 27.99 80.99 21.86
CA LYS A 2 27.87 80.07 23.03
C LYS A 2 26.48 79.48 23.37
N LYS A 3 26.22 78.19 23.14
CA LYS A 3 26.63 76.94 23.86
C LYS A 3 25.73 76.59 25.08
N ILE A 4 25.21 75.35 25.01
CA ILE A 4 25.05 74.33 26.07
C ILE A 4 23.64 74.09 26.67
N SER A 5 23.22 72.84 26.48
CA SER A 5 22.18 72.03 27.12
C SER A 5 22.22 72.02 28.66
N PHE A 6 21.07 71.84 29.32
CA PHE A 6 20.78 70.66 30.19
C PHE A 6 19.40 70.78 30.87
N ALA A 7 18.60 69.73 30.73
CA ALA A 7 17.91 69.02 31.81
C ALA A 7 16.64 69.58 32.50
N ILE A 8 15.71 68.62 32.65
CA ILE A 8 14.67 68.46 33.68
C ILE A 8 13.42 69.33 33.50
N PHE A 9 12.43 68.74 32.81
CA PHE A 9 11.01 68.96 33.16
C PHE A 9 10.21 67.67 32.91
N LEU A 10 10.49 66.67 33.74
CA LEU A 10 9.53 65.65 34.13
C LEU A 10 8.84 66.19 35.38
N LEU A 11 7.56 66.57 35.29
CA LEU A 11 6.54 66.40 36.33
C LEU A 11 5.26 67.15 35.93
N GLY A 12 4.20 66.40 35.66
CA GLY A 12 2.84 66.92 35.80
C GLY A 12 2.01 67.05 34.53
N ILE A 13 1.88 66.00 33.72
CA ILE A 13 0.57 65.68 33.11
C ILE A 13 0.29 64.21 33.38
N PHE A 14 -0.34 64.03 34.54
CA PHE A 14 -0.90 62.80 35.05
C PHE A 14 -2.36 62.73 34.58
N PHE A 15 -2.82 61.50 34.31
CA PHE A 15 -4.19 61.10 34.01
C PHE A 15 -4.78 61.54 32.67
N VAL A 16 -4.90 60.60 31.73
CA VAL A 16 -6.15 59.87 31.42
C VAL A 16 -5.79 58.77 30.39
N THR A 17 -6.58 57.68 30.40
CA THR A 17 -6.53 56.46 29.56
C THR A 17 -5.67 55.28 30.05
N LEU A 18 -6.14 54.70 31.16
CA LEU A 18 -6.05 53.27 31.44
C LEU A 18 -7.41 52.67 31.09
N SER A 19 -7.48 51.75 30.11
CA SER A 19 -8.60 50.80 29.91
C SER A 19 -8.26 49.76 28.84
N PHE A 20 -8.04 48.52 29.31
CA PHE A 20 -8.15 47.23 28.62
C PHE A 20 -7.21 46.90 27.45
N VAL A 21 -5.96 46.58 27.78
CA VAL A 21 -5.24 45.52 27.06
C VAL A 21 -5.69 44.18 27.63
N ASN A 22 -6.48 43.43 26.87
CA ASN A 22 -6.68 42.01 27.12
C ASN A 22 -5.33 41.31 26.88
N PHE A 23 -4.68 40.86 27.95
CA PHE A 23 -3.64 39.85 27.83
C PHE A 23 -4.33 38.56 27.40
N VAL A 24 -4.34 38.28 26.11
CA VAL A 24 -4.57 36.92 25.61
C VAL A 24 -3.33 36.12 26.01
N SER A 25 -3.45 35.34 27.07
CA SER A 25 -2.53 34.23 27.31
C SER A 25 -2.78 33.20 26.21
N ALA A 26 -1.99 33.24 25.14
CA ALA A 26 -1.83 32.06 24.29
C ALA A 26 -1.23 30.97 25.18
N GLN A 27 -2.06 30.06 25.68
CA GLN A 27 -1.54 28.77 26.15
C GLN A 27 -1.06 28.05 24.90
N THR A 28 0.23 28.19 24.56
CA THR A 28 0.91 27.26 23.68
C THR A 28 0.77 25.88 24.32
N GLN A 29 -0.21 25.10 23.86
CA GLN A 29 -0.26 23.69 24.18
C GLN A 29 1.07 23.10 23.72
N SER A 30 1.85 22.64 24.70
CA SER A 30 3.18 22.07 24.41
C SER A 30 2.94 20.75 23.71
N THR A 31 3.40 20.63 22.46
CA THR A 31 3.40 19.37 21.74
C THR A 31 4.51 18.48 22.28
N TYR A 32 4.19 17.20 22.36
CA TYR A 32 5.07 16.12 22.77
C TYR A 32 5.35 15.25 21.57
N CYS A 33 6.59 14.79 21.42
CA CYS A 33 6.85 13.64 20.58
C CYS A 33 6.43 12.40 21.35
N ALA A 34 5.36 11.75 20.91
CA ALA A 34 4.97 10.43 21.39
C ALA A 34 5.77 9.36 20.63
N GLU A 35 6.48 8.48 21.35
CA GLU A 35 7.00 7.25 20.76
C GLU A 35 5.85 6.43 20.19
N LYS A 36 4.77 6.30 20.98
CA LYS A 36 3.51 5.73 20.55
C LYS A 36 2.35 6.57 21.07
N THR A 37 1.37 6.83 20.23
CA THR A 37 0.13 7.47 20.65
C THR A 37 -0.82 6.43 21.25
N ILE A 38 -1.80 6.88 22.03
CA ILE A 38 -2.89 6.02 22.52
C ILE A 38 -3.65 5.34 21.36
N ASP A 39 -3.60 5.93 20.17
CA ASP A 39 -4.21 5.44 18.93
C ASP A 39 -3.28 4.46 18.16
N GLY A 40 -2.13 4.11 18.73
CA GLY A 40 -1.21 3.11 18.19
C GLY A 40 -0.20 3.62 17.15
N ALA A 41 -0.26 4.91 16.77
CA ALA A 41 0.66 5.50 15.82
C ALA A 41 2.04 5.74 16.45
N TRP A 42 3.10 5.44 15.70
CA TRP A 42 4.46 5.66 16.16
C TRP A 42 4.99 7.02 15.73
N CYS A 43 5.78 7.64 16.61
CA CYS A 43 6.57 8.84 16.30
C CYS A 43 5.76 10.03 15.80
N GLN A 44 4.79 10.45 16.61
CA GLN A 44 3.90 11.55 16.29
C GLN A 44 4.10 12.73 17.24
N ASN A 45 4.11 13.93 16.67
CA ASN A 45 4.02 15.19 17.41
C ASN A 45 2.57 15.40 17.84
N VAL A 46 2.24 15.09 19.09
CA VAL A 46 0.87 15.10 19.63
C VAL A 46 0.78 15.84 20.95
N LEU A 47 -0.44 16.10 21.44
CA LEU A 47 -0.66 16.65 22.77
C LEU A 47 -0.49 15.56 23.84
N LEU A 48 -0.22 15.96 25.09
CA LEU A 48 0.08 15.02 26.19
C LEU A 48 -1.03 13.99 26.43
N ASP A 49 -2.29 14.38 26.21
CA ASP A 49 -3.48 13.53 26.34
C ASP A 49 -3.61 12.48 25.21
N LYS A 50 -2.80 12.59 24.16
CA LYS A 50 -2.72 11.64 23.04
C LYS A 50 -1.48 10.75 23.09
N VAL A 51 -0.60 10.99 24.06
CA VAL A 51 0.57 10.16 24.31
C VAL A 51 0.13 8.89 25.03
N ASP A 52 0.52 7.72 24.51
CA ASP A 52 0.48 6.51 25.32
C ASP A 52 1.60 6.59 26.36
N GLN A 53 1.22 6.89 27.60
CA GLN A 53 2.16 7.10 28.69
C GLN A 53 2.91 5.82 29.11
N SER A 54 2.56 4.66 28.55
CA SER A 54 3.34 3.42 28.69
C SER A 54 4.60 3.39 27.80
N PHE A 55 4.71 4.29 26.82
CA PHE A 55 5.86 4.47 25.94
C PHE A 55 6.62 5.78 26.25
N ARG A 56 7.77 6.00 25.59
CA ARG A 56 8.55 7.24 25.77
C ARG A 56 7.82 8.43 25.15
N TYR A 57 7.97 9.57 25.80
CA TYR A 57 7.52 10.84 25.26
C TYR A 57 8.33 11.98 25.83
N VAL A 58 8.48 13.05 25.06
CA VAL A 58 9.14 14.28 25.51
C VAL A 58 8.46 15.52 24.92
N PRO A 59 8.42 16.65 25.65
CA PRO A 59 7.82 17.90 25.19
C PRO A 59 8.71 18.63 24.16
N THR A 60 9.00 17.98 23.05
CA THR A 60 9.75 18.51 21.90
C THR A 60 9.23 17.84 20.61
N SER A 61 9.69 18.31 19.45
CA SER A 61 9.34 17.69 18.19
C SER A 61 10.01 16.31 18.02
N CYS A 62 9.38 15.38 17.30
CA CYS A 62 9.92 14.05 17.03
C CYS A 62 11.19 14.06 16.20
N GLU A 63 11.38 15.08 15.35
CA GLU A 63 12.62 15.28 14.62
C GLU A 63 13.79 15.61 15.55
N ALA A 64 13.50 16.07 16.77
CA ALA A 64 14.48 16.39 17.81
C ALA A 64 14.68 15.26 18.83
N THR A 65 13.99 14.11 18.69
CA THR A 65 14.18 12.94 19.56
C THR A 65 15.03 11.88 18.88
N SER A 66 15.75 11.08 19.66
CA SER A 66 16.53 9.97 19.12
C SER A 66 15.61 8.86 18.59
N TYR A 67 14.62 8.46 19.40
CA TYR A 67 13.74 7.32 19.13
C TYR A 67 12.79 7.50 17.93
N CYS A 68 12.59 8.73 17.47
CA CYS A 68 11.81 9.04 16.27
C CYS A 68 12.64 9.70 15.17
N LYS A 69 13.96 9.66 15.30
CA LYS A 69 14.85 10.11 14.27
C LYS A 69 14.67 9.24 13.02
N LEU A 70 14.57 9.89 11.86
CA LEU A 70 14.49 9.22 10.58
C LEU A 70 15.90 8.84 10.11
N GLY A 71 16.03 7.61 9.64
CA GLY A 71 17.28 7.05 9.14
C GLY A 71 17.00 5.86 8.26
N THR A 72 18.00 5.00 8.09
CA THR A 72 17.86 3.79 7.30
C THR A 72 17.69 2.58 8.20
N CYS A 73 16.61 1.84 8.01
CA CYS A 73 16.37 0.58 8.67
C CYS A 73 16.93 -0.59 7.85
N VAL A 74 17.75 -1.45 8.46
CA VAL A 74 18.35 -2.61 7.81
C VAL A 74 17.81 -3.89 8.43
N ASN A 75 17.00 -4.63 7.66
CA ASN A 75 16.60 -5.98 8.05
C ASN A 75 17.70 -6.96 7.67
N ASN A 76 18.47 -7.43 8.65
CA ASN A 76 19.58 -8.36 8.44
C ASN A 76 19.14 -9.80 8.10
N GLN A 77 17.87 -10.14 8.29
CA GLN A 77 17.34 -11.44 7.89
C GLN A 77 16.95 -11.41 6.41
N GLU A 78 16.20 -10.38 6.00
CA GLU A 78 15.67 -10.27 4.65
C GLU A 78 16.62 -9.58 3.66
N GLY A 79 17.60 -8.83 4.17
CA GLY A 79 18.52 -8.01 3.37
C GLY A 79 17.89 -6.75 2.79
N ILE A 80 16.83 -6.24 3.41
CA ILE A 80 16.08 -5.06 2.95
C ILE A 80 16.58 -3.83 3.69
N CYS A 81 16.78 -2.73 2.96
CA CYS A 81 17.10 -1.42 3.51
C CYS A 81 15.97 -0.44 3.21
N MET A 82 15.39 0.15 4.25
CA MET A 82 14.28 1.10 4.14
C MET A 82 14.75 2.47 4.64
N GLU A 83 14.86 3.43 3.73
CA GLU A 83 15.18 4.82 4.10
C GLU A 83 13.97 5.51 4.75
N ASN A 84 14.21 6.65 5.40
CA ASN A 84 13.18 7.46 6.08
C ASN A 84 12.35 6.68 7.11
N THR A 85 12.95 5.68 7.75
CA THR A 85 12.29 4.88 8.77
C THR A 85 12.65 5.42 10.16
N PRO A 86 11.68 5.66 11.07
CA PRO A 86 11.97 6.01 12.46
C PRO A 86 12.74 4.91 13.20
N GLU A 87 13.68 5.27 14.08
CA GLU A 87 14.49 4.33 14.88
C GLU A 87 13.64 3.25 15.55
N ILE A 88 12.62 3.65 16.29
CA ILE A 88 11.76 2.70 16.99
C ILE A 88 10.97 1.79 16.04
N VAL A 89 10.49 2.30 14.90
CA VAL A 89 9.73 1.49 13.94
C VAL A 89 10.63 0.41 13.32
N CYS A 90 11.91 0.73 13.13
CA CYS A 90 12.89 -0.22 12.64
C CYS A 90 13.17 -1.33 13.65
N GLU A 91 13.43 -0.97 14.91
CA GLU A 91 13.89 -1.91 15.93
C GLU A 91 12.76 -2.79 16.50
N GLN A 92 11.50 -2.39 16.32
CA GLN A 92 10.36 -3.16 16.78
C GLN A 92 10.13 -4.41 15.90
N PRO A 93 9.89 -5.58 16.51
CA PRO A 93 9.45 -6.77 15.78
C PRO A 93 8.11 -6.52 15.07
N GLN A 94 7.96 -6.99 13.83
CA GLN A 94 6.69 -6.98 13.10
C GLN A 94 6.23 -8.41 12.84
N GLY A 95 5.17 -8.83 13.54
CA GLY A 95 4.67 -10.20 13.49
C GLY A 95 5.72 -11.21 13.96
N ASP A 96 6.04 -12.18 13.12
CA ASP A 96 7.04 -13.23 13.39
C ASP A 96 8.48 -12.83 13.01
N SER A 97 8.69 -11.63 12.45
CA SER A 97 9.99 -11.14 12.01
C SER A 97 10.69 -10.36 13.12
N ALA A 98 11.99 -10.61 13.30
CA ALA A 98 12.82 -9.78 14.18
C ALA A 98 12.88 -8.34 13.63
N GLY A 99 12.97 -7.34 14.52
CA GLY A 99 13.21 -5.96 14.13
C GLY A 99 14.52 -5.79 13.34
N GLY A 100 14.60 -4.72 12.56
CA GLY A 100 15.80 -4.31 11.86
C GLY A 100 16.82 -3.60 12.76
N VAL A 101 17.99 -3.30 12.19
CA VAL A 101 19.01 -2.44 12.80
C VAL A 101 18.92 -1.06 12.16
N TRP A 102 18.76 -0.02 12.98
CA TRP A 102 18.63 1.34 12.50
C TRP A 102 19.97 2.06 12.42
N PHE A 103 20.14 2.89 11.40
CA PHE A 103 21.33 3.70 11.17
C PHE A 103 20.96 5.16 10.89
N ASP A 104 21.69 6.07 11.55
CA ASP A 104 21.65 7.52 11.31
C ASP A 104 22.50 7.90 10.09
N ALA A 105 22.21 7.27 8.95
CA ALA A 105 22.93 7.43 7.69
C ALA A 105 22.00 7.10 6.52
N LYS A 106 22.36 7.56 5.33
CA LYS A 106 21.67 7.16 4.09
C LYS A 106 22.01 5.73 3.71
N ALA A 107 21.17 5.10 2.90
CA ALA A 107 21.40 3.71 2.49
C ALA A 107 22.72 3.52 1.74
N ASP A 108 23.15 4.51 0.94
CA ASP A 108 24.42 4.46 0.19
C ASP A 108 25.68 4.61 1.06
N GLU A 109 25.54 5.09 2.30
CA GLU A 109 26.61 5.20 3.30
C GLU A 109 26.76 3.93 4.16
N ILE A 110 25.79 3.01 4.10
CA ILE A 110 25.72 1.81 4.94
C ILE A 110 26.24 0.60 4.15
N PRO A 111 27.33 -0.07 4.60
CA PRO A 111 27.91 -1.21 3.88
C PRO A 111 26.92 -2.36 3.61
N GLN A 112 25.99 -2.64 4.54
CA GLN A 112 24.99 -3.70 4.41
C GLN A 112 23.95 -3.40 3.32
N CYS A 113 23.74 -2.12 3.02
CA CYS A 113 22.80 -1.65 1.99
C CYS A 113 23.46 -1.46 0.63
N SER A 114 24.77 -1.70 0.53
CA SER A 114 25.47 -1.65 -0.74
C SER A 114 24.86 -2.65 -1.71
N LEU A 115 24.46 -2.15 -2.88
CA LEU A 115 23.93 -2.96 -3.95
C LEU A 115 25.06 -3.54 -4.80
N GLY A 116 24.79 -4.72 -5.34
CA GLY A 116 25.69 -5.50 -6.16
C GLY A 116 24.90 -6.54 -6.92
N CYS A 117 25.56 -7.23 -7.82
CA CYS A 117 24.88 -8.19 -8.68
C CYS A 117 24.84 -9.58 -8.05
N CYS A 118 23.66 -10.04 -7.69
CA CYS A 118 23.41 -11.41 -7.26
C CYS A 118 23.14 -12.29 -8.48
N LEU A 119 23.99 -13.25 -8.76
CA LEU A 119 23.78 -14.26 -9.80
C LEU A 119 23.14 -15.50 -9.17
N VAL A 120 21.94 -15.84 -9.62
CA VAL A 120 21.15 -16.98 -9.12
C VAL A 120 20.85 -17.87 -10.32
N GLY A 121 21.63 -18.93 -10.50
CA GLY A 121 21.53 -19.80 -11.66
C GLY A 121 21.88 -19.05 -12.95
N ASP A 122 20.89 -18.86 -13.81
CA ASP A 122 21.00 -18.12 -15.07
C ASP A 122 20.28 -16.76 -15.05
N GLN A 123 19.96 -16.28 -13.85
CA GLN A 123 19.36 -14.99 -13.58
C GLN A 123 20.29 -14.12 -12.74
N ALA A 124 20.01 -12.82 -12.76
CA ALA A 124 20.72 -11.86 -11.95
C ALA A 124 19.74 -10.87 -11.33
N ALA A 125 19.98 -10.51 -10.06
CA ALA A 125 19.24 -9.49 -9.34
C ALA A 125 20.22 -8.45 -8.78
N PHE A 126 19.96 -7.17 -9.00
CA PHE A 126 20.78 -6.11 -8.42
C PHE A 126 20.26 -5.78 -7.02
N THR A 127 20.91 -6.32 -6.00
CA THR A 127 20.37 -6.35 -4.63
C THR A 127 21.49 -6.32 -3.58
N THR A 128 21.14 -6.37 -2.29
CA THR A 128 22.11 -6.45 -1.20
C THR A 128 22.71 -7.86 -1.10
N GLN A 129 23.90 -7.98 -0.48
CA GLN A 129 24.53 -9.29 -0.28
C GLN A 129 23.66 -10.24 0.55
N VAL A 130 23.01 -9.73 1.60
CA VAL A 130 22.13 -10.53 2.47
C VAL A 130 20.91 -11.02 1.70
N ARG A 131 20.28 -10.15 0.90
CA ARG A 131 19.16 -10.56 0.05
C ARG A 131 19.60 -11.60 -0.97
N CYS A 132 20.80 -11.47 -1.52
CA CYS A 132 21.37 -12.47 -2.40
C CYS A 132 21.52 -13.84 -1.72
N ILE A 133 22.02 -13.88 -0.49
CA ILE A 133 22.13 -15.13 0.29
C ILE A 133 20.75 -15.77 0.47
N GLN A 134 19.73 -14.98 0.82
CA GLN A 134 18.35 -15.47 0.97
C GLN A 134 17.79 -16.04 -0.34
N LEU A 135 17.96 -15.30 -1.45
CA LEU A 135 17.53 -15.75 -2.77
C LEU A 135 18.23 -17.05 -3.15
N SER A 136 19.56 -17.12 -3.06
CA SER A 136 20.31 -18.34 -3.35
C SER A 136 19.89 -19.52 -2.47
N SER A 137 19.67 -19.28 -1.17
CA SER A 137 19.21 -20.32 -0.23
C SER A 137 17.80 -20.82 -0.57
N LEU A 138 16.88 -19.94 -0.98
CA LEU A 138 15.53 -20.31 -1.38
C LEU A 138 15.53 -21.28 -2.57
N TYR A 139 16.44 -21.06 -3.52
CA TYR A 139 16.60 -21.91 -4.71
C TYR A 139 17.61 -23.05 -4.53
N GLY A 140 18.21 -23.22 -3.34
CA GLY A 140 19.21 -24.27 -3.07
C GLY A 140 20.51 -24.11 -3.86
N LEU A 141 20.90 -22.89 -4.21
CA LEU A 141 22.07 -22.55 -5.00
C LEU A 141 23.17 -21.91 -4.14
N GLU A 142 24.43 -22.01 -4.59
CA GLU A 142 25.53 -21.26 -3.96
C GLU A 142 25.38 -19.75 -4.23
N THR A 143 25.63 -18.92 -3.21
CA THR A 143 25.57 -17.47 -3.34
C THR A 143 26.69 -16.93 -4.21
N ASN A 144 26.35 -16.29 -5.31
CA ASN A 144 27.30 -15.62 -6.21
C ASN A 144 26.99 -14.12 -6.27
N TYR A 145 27.74 -13.33 -5.50
CA TYR A 145 27.51 -11.89 -5.35
C TYR A 145 28.71 -11.08 -5.88
N ARG A 146 28.46 -10.22 -6.88
CA ARG A 146 29.46 -9.46 -7.63
C ARG A 146 29.34 -7.96 -7.31
N THR A 147 30.33 -7.44 -6.58
CA THR A 147 30.38 -6.03 -6.17
C THR A 147 31.05 -5.12 -7.20
N ASP A 148 31.69 -5.69 -8.22
CA ASP A 148 32.29 -4.96 -9.35
C ASP A 148 31.25 -4.41 -10.33
N ILE A 149 30.02 -4.95 -10.29
CA ILE A 149 28.90 -4.50 -11.08
C ILE A 149 28.11 -3.45 -10.28
N LYS A 150 27.95 -2.26 -10.87
CA LYS A 150 27.44 -1.07 -10.15
C LYS A 150 26.04 -0.63 -10.55
N ASN A 151 25.40 -1.31 -11.49
CA ASN A 151 24.06 -1.00 -11.93
C ASN A 151 23.31 -2.25 -12.35
N GLU A 152 21.99 -2.13 -12.37
CA GLU A 152 21.07 -3.22 -12.66
C GLU A 152 21.18 -3.73 -14.10
N ALA A 153 21.29 -2.85 -15.09
CA ALA A 153 21.41 -3.25 -16.50
C ALA A 153 22.65 -4.14 -16.76
N GLN A 154 23.80 -3.77 -16.19
CA GLN A 154 25.03 -4.55 -16.26
C GLN A 154 24.92 -5.86 -15.46
N CYS A 155 24.16 -5.85 -14.37
CA CYS A 155 23.92 -7.05 -13.56
C CYS A 155 23.13 -8.09 -14.35
N ILE A 156 22.01 -7.68 -14.94
CA ILE A 156 21.16 -8.52 -15.79
C ILE A 156 21.98 -9.09 -16.96
N ALA A 157 22.83 -8.28 -17.60
CA ALA A 157 23.72 -8.72 -18.67
C ALA A 157 24.76 -9.78 -18.24
N THR A 158 25.09 -9.86 -16.95
CA THR A 158 26.08 -10.81 -16.42
C THR A 158 25.49 -12.21 -16.23
N ALA A 159 24.21 -12.33 -15.87
CA ALA A 159 23.52 -13.62 -15.93
C ALA A 159 23.40 -14.18 -17.35
N THR A 160 23.49 -13.31 -18.35
CA THR A 160 23.55 -13.68 -19.76
C THR A 160 24.94 -14.15 -20.21
N SER A 161 25.98 -14.09 -19.35
CA SER A 161 27.40 -14.22 -19.75
C SER A 161 27.99 -15.63 -19.77
N GLY A 162 27.23 -16.67 -19.43
CA GLY A 162 27.56 -18.02 -19.88
C GLY A 162 27.15 -18.12 -21.35
N ALA A 163 28.10 -18.21 -22.27
CA ALA A 163 27.82 -18.57 -23.66
C ALA A 163 26.95 -19.84 -23.64
N LYS A 164 25.65 -19.70 -23.95
CA LYS A 164 24.70 -20.80 -24.04
C LYS A 164 24.66 -21.28 -25.48
N GLY A 165 24.55 -22.59 -25.65
CA GLY A 165 24.61 -23.18 -26.97
C GLY A 165 24.43 -24.68 -26.94
N ALA A 166 24.42 -25.26 -28.13
CA ALA A 166 24.27 -26.68 -28.35
C ALA A 166 25.59 -27.38 -28.01
N CYS A 167 25.58 -28.24 -26.99
CA CYS A 167 26.68 -29.15 -26.72
C CYS A 167 26.40 -30.49 -27.40
N VAL A 168 27.13 -30.79 -28.47
CA VAL A 168 26.94 -31.97 -29.31
C VAL A 168 27.95 -33.04 -28.91
N PHE A 169 27.50 -34.26 -28.65
CA PHE A 169 28.35 -35.36 -28.21
C PHE A 169 27.76 -36.70 -28.64
N GLU A 170 28.56 -37.77 -28.59
CA GLU A 170 28.04 -39.13 -28.84
C GLU A 170 27.66 -39.82 -27.54
N ARG A 171 26.50 -40.46 -27.54
CA ARG A 171 26.01 -41.31 -26.45
C ARG A 171 25.26 -42.49 -27.07
N ASP A 172 25.53 -43.70 -26.59
CA ASP A 172 24.85 -44.93 -27.06
C ASP A 172 24.89 -45.09 -28.60
N PHE A 173 26.03 -44.74 -29.21
CA PHE A 173 26.25 -44.72 -30.68
C PHE A 173 25.34 -43.76 -31.47
N GLN A 174 24.73 -42.78 -30.81
CA GLN A 174 23.97 -41.70 -31.44
C GLN A 174 24.62 -40.34 -31.16
N ARG A 175 24.71 -39.51 -32.20
CA ARG A 175 25.09 -38.09 -32.06
C ARG A 175 23.91 -37.34 -31.45
N THR A 176 24.05 -36.92 -30.21
CA THR A 176 23.00 -36.25 -29.43
C THR A 176 23.44 -34.87 -28.97
N CYS A 177 22.55 -34.14 -28.31
CA CYS A 177 22.82 -32.77 -27.89
C CYS A 177 22.14 -32.40 -26.58
N ARG A 178 22.81 -31.53 -25.83
CA ARG A 178 22.25 -30.85 -24.66
C ARG A 178 22.39 -29.34 -24.82
N LEU A 179 21.31 -28.58 -24.59
CA LEU A 179 21.41 -27.12 -24.50
C LEU A 179 21.99 -26.77 -23.12
N THR A 180 23.15 -26.12 -23.09
CA THR A 180 23.92 -25.92 -21.86
C THR A 180 24.91 -24.76 -22.03
N THR A 181 25.69 -24.47 -20.99
CA THR A 181 26.78 -23.48 -21.01
C THR A 181 28.05 -24.10 -21.59
N GLN A 182 28.94 -23.27 -22.13
CA GLN A 182 30.25 -23.72 -22.62
C GLN A 182 31.06 -24.48 -21.53
N SER A 183 31.01 -24.01 -20.28
CA SER A 183 31.69 -24.65 -19.15
C SER A 183 31.16 -26.06 -18.86
N GLU A 184 29.84 -26.22 -18.82
CA GLU A 184 29.20 -27.54 -18.63
C GLU A 184 29.48 -28.47 -19.81
N CYS A 185 29.46 -27.96 -21.04
CA CYS A 185 29.80 -28.77 -22.22
C CYS A 185 31.23 -29.31 -22.16
N THR A 186 32.18 -28.49 -21.67
CA THR A 186 33.57 -28.90 -21.47
C THR A 186 33.71 -29.96 -20.38
N GLN A 187 32.80 -30.03 -19.40
CA GLN A 187 32.80 -31.10 -18.41
C GLN A 187 32.30 -32.43 -19.00
N ILE A 188 31.38 -32.39 -19.96
CA ILE A 188 30.86 -33.61 -20.63
C ILE A 188 31.97 -34.34 -21.38
N SER A 189 32.91 -33.62 -22.01
CA SER A 189 34.06 -34.23 -22.69
C SER A 189 35.06 -34.91 -21.74
N SER A 190 34.97 -34.66 -20.43
CA SER A 190 35.87 -35.23 -19.42
C SER A 190 35.35 -36.52 -18.77
N GLN A 191 34.08 -36.90 -19.01
CA GLN A 191 33.52 -38.15 -18.50
C GLN A 191 33.70 -39.28 -19.52
N GLY A 192 34.45 -40.33 -19.14
CA GLY A 192 35.02 -41.38 -20.00
C GLY A 192 34.05 -42.36 -20.68
N GLY A 193 32.94 -41.87 -21.24
CA GLY A 193 31.98 -42.63 -22.05
C GLY A 193 31.43 -41.88 -23.28
N SER A 194 31.73 -40.59 -23.45
CA SER A 194 31.31 -39.78 -24.60
C SER A 194 32.51 -39.23 -25.37
N SER A 195 32.57 -39.52 -26.67
CA SER A 195 33.51 -38.94 -27.63
C SER A 195 33.34 -37.41 -27.68
N ASN A 196 34.46 -36.68 -27.70
CA ASN A 196 34.62 -35.23 -27.90
C ASN A 196 33.33 -34.41 -28.01
N ALA A 197 32.89 -33.84 -26.89
CA ALA A 197 31.79 -32.88 -26.89
C ALA A 197 32.20 -31.58 -27.61
N GLU A 198 31.39 -31.13 -28.56
CA GLU A 198 31.57 -29.92 -29.37
C GLU A 198 30.55 -28.87 -28.95
N PHE A 199 31.02 -27.71 -28.48
CA PHE A 199 30.15 -26.61 -28.09
C PHE A 199 29.91 -25.66 -29.27
N HIS A 200 28.64 -25.39 -29.57
CA HIS A 200 28.21 -24.45 -30.61
C HIS A 200 27.43 -23.30 -29.97
N GLU A 201 28.13 -22.21 -29.69
CA GLU A 201 27.55 -21.00 -29.08
C GLU A 201 26.38 -20.44 -29.90
N GLY A 202 25.29 -20.10 -29.21
CA GLY A 202 24.10 -19.50 -29.81
C GLY A 202 23.23 -20.48 -30.62
N PHE A 203 23.64 -21.74 -30.80
CA PHE A 203 22.85 -22.75 -31.49
C PHE A 203 21.92 -23.50 -30.55
N LEU A 204 20.75 -23.87 -31.05
CA LEU A 204 19.86 -24.83 -30.40
C LEU A 204 20.21 -26.26 -30.82
N CYS A 205 19.86 -27.23 -29.98
CA CYS A 205 20.11 -28.65 -30.28
C CYS A 205 19.34 -29.18 -31.50
N SER A 206 18.24 -28.51 -31.84
CA SER A 206 17.41 -28.76 -33.02
C SER A 206 17.99 -28.22 -34.33
N ALA A 207 19.15 -27.56 -34.31
CA ALA A 207 19.77 -27.03 -35.51
C ALA A 207 20.21 -28.16 -36.46
N GLY A 208 19.59 -28.23 -37.65
CA GLY A 208 19.80 -29.33 -38.59
C GLY A 208 21.26 -29.51 -39.03
N GLN A 209 22.03 -28.42 -39.09
CA GLN A 209 23.46 -28.45 -39.43
C GLN A 209 24.35 -29.16 -38.40
N LEU A 210 23.86 -29.37 -37.16
CA LEU A 210 24.60 -30.09 -36.12
C LEU A 210 24.51 -31.62 -36.29
N ALA A 211 23.59 -32.09 -37.15
CA ALA A 211 23.34 -33.50 -37.44
C ALA A 211 23.12 -34.37 -36.19
N THR A 212 22.43 -33.81 -35.19
CA THR A 212 22.05 -34.50 -33.95
C THR A 212 20.76 -35.30 -34.17
N ASN A 213 20.41 -36.16 -33.23
CA ASN A 213 19.10 -36.82 -33.18
C ASN A 213 17.98 -35.90 -32.61
N CYS A 214 18.28 -34.65 -32.30
CA CYS A 214 17.34 -33.68 -31.74
C CYS A 214 16.77 -32.80 -32.84
N GLY A 215 15.44 -32.62 -32.85
CA GLY A 215 14.74 -31.83 -33.85
C GLY A 215 13.58 -31.04 -33.27
N PRO A 216 12.96 -30.18 -34.10
CA PRO A 216 11.76 -29.43 -33.73
C PRO A 216 10.64 -30.33 -33.19
N SER A 217 9.88 -29.84 -32.21
CA SER A 217 8.71 -30.54 -31.68
C SER A 217 7.60 -29.57 -31.29
N GLU A 218 6.37 -30.06 -31.12
CA GLU A 218 5.23 -29.26 -30.66
C GLU A 218 5.13 -29.21 -29.12
N LYS A 219 6.07 -29.83 -28.41
CA LYS A 219 6.07 -29.83 -26.94
C LYS A 219 6.52 -28.47 -26.41
N THR A 220 5.95 -28.08 -25.28
CA THR A 220 6.37 -26.89 -24.55
C THR A 220 6.79 -27.26 -23.13
N THR A 221 7.54 -26.37 -22.49
CA THR A 221 8.04 -26.51 -21.12
C THR A 221 8.17 -25.15 -20.46
N ILE A 222 8.30 -25.14 -19.14
CA ILE A 222 8.67 -23.98 -18.34
C ILE A 222 10.03 -24.22 -17.68
N ILE A 223 10.74 -23.14 -17.36
CA ILE A 223 11.98 -23.18 -16.59
C ILE A 223 11.66 -22.59 -15.21
N GLU A 224 12.07 -23.28 -14.15
CA GLU A 224 11.92 -22.77 -12.79
C GLU A 224 12.60 -21.41 -12.63
N GLY A 225 11.91 -20.46 -11.99
CA GLY A 225 12.37 -19.08 -11.85
C GLY A 225 12.12 -18.18 -13.07
N ARG A 226 11.66 -18.72 -14.20
CA ARG A 226 11.29 -17.95 -15.39
C ARG A 226 9.78 -17.92 -15.60
N ASP A 227 9.31 -16.80 -16.14
CA ASP A 227 7.90 -16.64 -16.48
C ASP A 227 7.55 -17.23 -17.85
N GLU A 228 8.50 -17.33 -18.76
CA GLU A 228 8.18 -17.69 -20.15
C GLU A 228 7.85 -19.18 -20.32
N VAL A 229 7.02 -19.44 -21.33
CA VAL A 229 6.81 -20.78 -21.89
C VAL A 229 7.75 -20.95 -23.07
N PHE A 230 8.49 -22.05 -23.09
CA PHE A 230 9.45 -22.39 -24.13
C PHE A 230 8.97 -23.58 -24.93
N PHE A 231 9.40 -23.67 -26.19
CA PHE A 231 9.39 -24.95 -26.89
C PHE A 231 10.36 -25.93 -26.24
N ALA A 232 10.09 -27.23 -26.41
CA ALA A 232 11.03 -28.30 -26.12
C ALA A 232 11.33 -29.07 -27.41
N ASP A 233 12.59 -29.41 -27.66
CA ASP A 233 12.97 -30.26 -28.80
C ASP A 233 12.59 -31.73 -28.57
N THR A 234 12.80 -32.60 -29.57
CA THR A 234 12.50 -34.04 -29.46
C THR A 234 13.35 -34.78 -28.43
N CYS A 235 14.47 -34.20 -28.00
CA CYS A 235 15.35 -34.71 -26.95
C CYS A 235 14.98 -34.18 -25.55
N GLY A 236 14.01 -33.25 -25.46
CA GLY A 236 13.58 -32.61 -24.22
C GLY A 236 14.44 -31.40 -23.80
N ASN A 237 15.34 -30.91 -24.66
CA ASN A 237 16.02 -29.65 -24.39
C ASN A 237 15.05 -28.48 -24.54
N VAL A 238 15.21 -27.49 -23.66
CA VAL A 238 14.55 -26.20 -23.83
C VAL A 238 15.04 -25.57 -25.15
N ALA A 239 14.11 -25.01 -25.93
CA ALA A 239 14.39 -24.26 -27.15
C ALA A 239 13.98 -22.79 -26.97
N ASN A 240 13.60 -22.10 -28.04
CA ASN A 240 13.15 -20.71 -27.94
C ASN A 240 11.79 -20.58 -27.27
N ILE A 241 11.46 -19.36 -26.85
CA ILE A 241 10.13 -19.00 -26.34
C ILE A 241 9.06 -19.50 -27.32
N TYR A 242 8.00 -20.09 -26.80
CA TYR A 242 6.90 -20.63 -27.58
C TYR A 242 6.29 -19.54 -28.48
N ASP A 243 6.37 -19.73 -29.79
CA ASP A 243 5.73 -18.90 -30.82
C ASP A 243 5.11 -19.84 -31.84
N ALA A 244 3.79 -20.00 -31.77
CA ALA A 244 3.07 -20.96 -32.60
C ALA A 244 3.12 -20.63 -34.10
N ASN A 245 3.45 -19.39 -34.47
CA ASN A 245 3.59 -19.00 -35.88
C ASN A 245 4.99 -19.34 -36.41
N ARG A 246 5.96 -19.57 -35.53
CA ARG A 246 7.34 -19.98 -35.86
C ARG A 246 7.60 -21.48 -35.64
N GLN A 247 6.57 -22.27 -35.34
CA GLN A 247 6.68 -23.73 -35.20
C GLN A 247 7.38 -24.40 -36.40
N ASN A 248 7.08 -23.94 -37.62
CA ASN A 248 7.65 -24.47 -38.87
C ASN A 248 8.80 -23.60 -39.42
N ASP A 249 9.28 -22.61 -38.67
CA ASP A 249 10.39 -21.75 -39.07
C ASP A 249 11.71 -22.41 -38.67
N GLN A 250 12.44 -22.94 -39.66
CA GLN A 250 13.71 -23.61 -39.43
C GLN A 250 14.73 -22.69 -38.72
N THR A 251 14.75 -21.39 -39.02
CA THR A 251 15.71 -20.46 -38.41
C THR A 251 15.44 -20.26 -36.92
N TYR A 252 14.16 -20.33 -36.51
CA TYR A 252 13.74 -20.26 -35.11
C TYR A 252 14.11 -21.53 -34.31
N TRP A 253 14.39 -22.64 -34.99
CA TRP A 253 14.89 -23.86 -34.35
C TRP A 253 16.41 -24.04 -34.49
N GLU A 254 17.10 -23.13 -35.19
CA GLU A 254 18.55 -23.20 -35.36
C GLU A 254 19.31 -22.39 -34.30
N LYS A 255 18.84 -21.18 -33.99
CA LYS A 255 19.54 -20.24 -33.11
C LYS A 255 18.69 -19.83 -31.92
N ILE A 256 19.37 -19.55 -30.81
CA ILE A 256 18.76 -18.94 -29.63
C ILE A 256 18.28 -17.53 -30.03
N VAL A 257 17.01 -17.26 -29.79
CA VAL A 257 16.36 -15.96 -30.03
C VAL A 257 16.09 -15.28 -28.70
N SER A 258 16.38 -13.98 -28.64
CA SER A 258 16.18 -13.20 -27.42
C SER A 258 14.69 -12.94 -27.15
N LYS A 259 14.35 -12.65 -25.88
CA LYS A 259 12.98 -12.28 -25.48
C LYS A 259 12.41 -11.12 -26.32
N ALA A 260 13.26 -10.16 -26.69
CA ALA A 260 12.90 -8.99 -27.49
C ALA A 260 12.55 -9.31 -28.95
N GLU A 261 13.08 -10.42 -29.47
CA GLU A 261 12.90 -10.86 -30.86
C GLU A 261 11.88 -12.01 -31.00
N SER A 262 11.37 -12.50 -29.87
CA SER A 262 10.27 -13.45 -29.77
C SER A 262 8.91 -12.76 -29.92
N CYS A 263 7.85 -13.57 -30.06
CA CYS A 263 6.48 -13.08 -30.15
C CYS A 263 6.13 -12.12 -29.00
N GLY A 264 5.26 -11.14 -29.25
CA GLY A 264 4.55 -10.44 -28.18
C GLY A 264 5.40 -9.66 -27.16
N PHE A 265 6.66 -9.31 -27.47
CA PHE A 265 7.56 -8.63 -26.52
C PHE A 265 6.99 -7.33 -25.92
N ASN A 266 6.27 -6.54 -26.71
CA ASN A 266 5.63 -5.28 -26.26
C ASN A 266 4.13 -5.47 -25.97
N SER A 267 3.71 -6.67 -25.53
CA SER A 267 2.31 -6.90 -25.21
C SER A 267 1.93 -6.20 -23.91
N ASN A 268 0.87 -5.38 -23.94
CA ASN A 268 0.41 -4.63 -22.77
C ASN A 268 -0.16 -5.49 -21.63
N ASN A 269 -0.44 -6.78 -21.88
CA ASN A 269 -0.93 -7.73 -20.89
C ASN A 269 0.04 -8.91 -20.66
N GLY A 270 1.30 -8.75 -21.05
CA GLY A 270 2.31 -9.82 -20.93
C GLY A 270 1.96 -11.09 -21.70
N ASN A 271 1.12 -11.02 -22.75
CA ASN A 271 0.62 -12.20 -23.48
C ASN A 271 -0.26 -13.13 -22.63
N ALA A 272 -0.88 -12.63 -21.57
CA ALA A 272 -1.88 -13.34 -20.78
C ALA A 272 -2.94 -14.02 -21.66
N GLY A 273 -3.17 -15.31 -21.42
CA GLY A 273 -4.14 -16.15 -22.13
C GLY A 273 -3.82 -16.38 -23.61
N SER A 274 -2.62 -16.05 -24.09
CA SER A 274 -2.29 -16.21 -25.51
C SER A 274 -2.15 -17.68 -25.92
N ALA A 275 -2.97 -18.10 -26.88
CA ALA A 275 -2.86 -19.45 -27.45
C ALA A 275 -1.59 -19.66 -28.29
N VAL A 276 -0.90 -18.58 -28.69
CA VAL A 276 0.15 -18.60 -29.72
C VAL A 276 1.50 -18.06 -29.27
N CYS A 277 1.58 -17.46 -28.08
CA CYS A 277 2.80 -16.83 -27.60
C CYS A 277 3.06 -17.16 -26.14
N GLY A 278 4.28 -17.63 -25.86
CA GLY A 278 4.79 -17.98 -24.53
C GLY A 278 5.67 -16.90 -23.92
N ASN A 279 5.72 -15.70 -24.50
CA ASN A 279 6.56 -14.60 -24.02
C ASN A 279 5.90 -13.90 -22.82
N CYS A 280 5.80 -14.61 -21.70
CA CYS A 280 5.08 -14.13 -20.53
C CYS A 280 5.82 -12.98 -19.83
N ASP A 281 5.07 -12.16 -19.10
CA ASP A 281 5.61 -11.05 -18.33
C ASP A 281 4.80 -10.88 -17.03
N TYR A 282 5.45 -11.22 -15.92
CA TYR A 282 4.83 -11.20 -14.59
C TYR A 282 4.35 -9.81 -14.19
N PHE A 283 5.15 -8.77 -14.47
CA PHE A 283 4.82 -7.39 -14.12
C PHE A 283 3.64 -6.86 -14.95
N LEU A 284 3.45 -7.39 -16.16
CA LEU A 284 2.30 -7.08 -17.01
C LEU A 284 1.12 -8.03 -16.81
N GLY A 285 1.19 -8.93 -15.81
CA GLY A 285 0.08 -9.75 -15.37
C GLY A 285 -0.01 -11.15 -15.98
N SER A 286 1.11 -11.76 -16.38
CA SER A 286 1.09 -13.15 -16.85
C SER A 286 2.29 -13.98 -16.41
N THR A 287 2.13 -15.29 -16.25
CA THR A 287 3.26 -16.20 -15.98
C THR A 287 3.01 -17.60 -16.55
N GLY A 288 4.08 -18.30 -16.89
CA GLY A 288 4.06 -19.62 -17.47
C GLY A 288 3.51 -20.65 -16.49
N LYS A 289 2.38 -21.27 -16.84
CA LYS A 289 1.76 -22.35 -16.07
C LYS A 289 1.28 -23.46 -16.99
N ALA A 290 1.13 -24.66 -16.44
CA ALA A 290 0.46 -25.75 -17.11
C ALA A 290 -0.99 -25.35 -17.38
N TYR A 291 -1.45 -25.52 -18.62
CA TYR A 291 -2.79 -25.17 -19.04
C TYR A 291 -3.85 -25.93 -18.23
N ASP A 292 -4.83 -25.20 -17.72
CA ASP A 292 -6.00 -25.71 -17.03
C ASP A 292 -7.25 -25.09 -17.65
N ARG A 293 -8.11 -25.93 -18.25
CA ARG A 293 -9.37 -25.52 -18.89
C ARG A 293 -10.36 -24.80 -17.95
N THR A 294 -10.17 -24.89 -16.64
CA THR A 294 -11.04 -24.27 -15.64
C THR A 294 -10.57 -22.88 -15.24
N LEU A 295 -9.28 -22.57 -15.47
CA LEU A 295 -8.65 -21.30 -15.10
C LEU A 295 -8.29 -20.46 -16.33
N ASP A 296 -7.91 -21.11 -17.43
CA ASP A 296 -7.37 -20.44 -18.60
C ASP A 296 -8.44 -20.24 -19.68
N SER A 297 -8.54 -19.01 -20.18
CA SER A 297 -9.54 -18.59 -21.18
C SER A 297 -9.32 -19.18 -22.57
N SER A 298 -8.11 -19.65 -22.87
CA SER A 298 -7.78 -20.24 -24.16
C SER A 298 -6.80 -21.42 -24.03
N LYS A 299 -6.95 -22.39 -24.94
CA LYS A 299 -6.03 -23.52 -25.03
C LYS A 299 -4.81 -23.14 -25.89
N PRO A 300 -3.57 -23.43 -25.47
CA PRO A 300 -2.41 -23.25 -26.33
C PRO A 300 -2.53 -24.08 -27.61
N ARG A 301 -2.05 -23.53 -28.74
CA ARG A 301 -2.06 -24.21 -30.04
C ARG A 301 -1.19 -25.47 -30.03
N TYR A 302 -0.03 -25.39 -29.37
CA TYR A 302 0.89 -26.51 -29.18
C TYR A 302 1.31 -26.63 -27.72
N GLY A 303 1.62 -27.87 -27.30
CA GLY A 303 2.07 -28.18 -25.95
C GLY A 303 1.01 -27.98 -24.87
N ASP A 304 1.48 -27.94 -23.63
CA ASP A 304 0.63 -28.07 -22.42
C ASP A 304 0.78 -26.87 -21.46
N TYR A 305 1.45 -25.80 -21.89
CA TYR A 305 1.73 -24.62 -21.07
C TYR A 305 1.25 -23.34 -21.75
N ILE A 306 0.87 -22.35 -20.95
CA ILE A 306 0.36 -21.04 -21.39
C ILE A 306 0.89 -19.94 -20.48
N CYS A 307 0.97 -18.71 -21.00
CA CYS A 307 1.05 -17.52 -20.17
C CYS A 307 -0.31 -17.32 -19.48
N ARG A 308 -0.46 -17.84 -18.26
CA ARG A 308 -1.68 -17.70 -17.48
C ARG A 308 -1.90 -16.24 -17.11
N ASP A 309 -3.12 -15.78 -17.25
CA ASP A 309 -3.56 -14.45 -16.79
C ASP A 309 -3.57 -14.40 -15.25
N LEU A 310 -2.98 -13.36 -14.68
CA LEU A 310 -2.90 -13.14 -13.24
C LEU A 310 -3.88 -12.07 -12.74
N SER A 311 -4.76 -11.57 -13.61
CA SER A 311 -5.89 -10.74 -13.21
C SER A 311 -6.89 -11.51 -12.35
N CYS A 312 -7.65 -10.77 -11.56
CA CYS A 312 -8.61 -11.31 -10.61
C CYS A 312 -10.02 -10.83 -10.95
N ASP A 313 -10.99 -11.74 -10.97
CA ASP A 313 -12.39 -11.39 -11.06
C ASP A 313 -12.99 -11.30 -9.64
N TYR A 314 -13.54 -10.14 -9.30
CA TYR A 314 -14.17 -9.88 -8.02
C TYR A 314 -15.48 -9.12 -8.16
N GLN A 315 -16.57 -9.69 -7.67
CA GLN A 315 -17.91 -9.10 -7.70
C GLN A 315 -18.37 -8.63 -9.10
N GLY A 316 -17.88 -9.26 -10.17
CA GLY A 316 -18.22 -8.92 -11.56
C GLY A 316 -17.33 -7.85 -12.20
N GLU A 317 -16.30 -7.38 -11.51
CA GLU A 317 -15.23 -6.55 -12.07
C GLU A 317 -13.90 -7.31 -12.15
N THR A 318 -13.10 -7.01 -13.17
CA THR A 318 -11.76 -7.59 -13.35
C THR A 318 -10.69 -6.60 -12.91
N TYR A 319 -9.76 -7.06 -12.09
CA TYR A 319 -8.65 -6.29 -11.53
C TYR A 319 -7.32 -6.83 -12.09
N LYS A 320 -6.42 -5.93 -12.46
CA LYS A 320 -5.08 -6.32 -12.93
C LYS A 320 -4.24 -6.87 -11.77
N HIS A 321 -3.27 -7.70 -12.13
CA HIS A 321 -2.29 -8.19 -11.18
C HIS A 321 -1.60 -7.02 -10.44
N GLY A 322 -1.62 -7.06 -9.10
CA GLY A 322 -1.05 -6.03 -8.23
C GLY A 322 -2.00 -4.88 -7.90
N GLU A 323 -3.19 -4.79 -8.51
CA GLU A 323 -4.16 -3.76 -8.15
C GLU A 323 -4.70 -3.96 -6.74
N THR A 324 -4.99 -2.83 -6.11
CA THR A 324 -5.60 -2.78 -4.78
C THR A 324 -6.76 -1.79 -4.79
N TRP A 325 -7.84 -2.11 -4.06
CA TRP A 325 -9.03 -1.26 -4.01
C TRP A 325 -9.70 -1.30 -2.64
N CYS A 326 -10.54 -0.31 -2.37
CA CYS A 326 -11.27 -0.22 -1.12
C CYS A 326 -12.63 -0.90 -1.22
N GLU A 327 -12.99 -1.62 -0.17
CA GLU A 327 -14.33 -2.16 0.01
C GLU A 327 -14.87 -1.73 1.38
N ILE A 328 -16.14 -1.34 1.40
CA ILE A 328 -16.88 -1.01 2.61
C ILE A 328 -18.21 -1.77 2.53
N PRO A 329 -18.53 -2.64 3.50
CA PRO A 329 -19.76 -3.41 3.53
C PRO A 329 -21.06 -2.58 3.49
N SER A 330 -21.03 -1.34 3.97
CA SER A 330 -22.19 -0.46 3.91
C SER A 330 -22.48 0.07 2.50
N GLU A 331 -23.76 0.00 2.10
CA GLU A 331 -24.22 0.58 0.85
C GLU A 331 -23.87 2.08 0.75
N ASN A 332 -23.19 2.45 -0.34
CA ASN A 332 -22.80 3.82 -0.68
C ASN A 332 -21.84 4.48 0.32
N GLY A 333 -20.97 3.72 1.01
CA GLY A 333 -19.94 4.28 1.88
C GLY A 333 -20.51 5.04 3.08
N LYS A 334 -21.69 4.63 3.56
CA LYS A 334 -22.28 5.20 4.77
C LYS A 334 -21.47 4.70 5.96
N ASN A 335 -20.95 5.58 6.80
CA ASN A 335 -20.24 5.17 8.03
C ASN A 335 -21.22 4.56 9.06
N LEU A 336 -21.74 3.36 8.79
CA LEU A 336 -22.78 2.71 9.58
C LEU A 336 -22.18 2.07 10.84
N PRO A 337 -22.91 2.02 11.96
CA PRO A 337 -22.41 1.33 13.15
C PRO A 337 -21.99 -0.10 12.89
N GLY A 338 -20.85 -0.49 13.47
CA GLY A 338 -20.22 -1.80 13.30
C GLY A 338 -19.51 -2.06 11.97
N ASP A 339 -19.53 -1.10 11.04
CA ASP A 339 -18.87 -1.24 9.75
C ASP A 339 -17.35 -1.05 9.82
N ARG A 340 -16.62 -1.60 8.84
CA ARG A 340 -15.15 -1.54 8.73
C ARG A 340 -14.71 -1.36 7.28
N TYR A 341 -13.60 -0.67 7.07
CA TYR A 341 -12.94 -0.58 5.77
C TYR A 341 -12.09 -1.82 5.50
N PHE A 342 -12.08 -2.27 4.25
CA PHE A 342 -11.23 -3.34 3.76
C PHE A 342 -10.41 -2.85 2.58
N ARG A 343 -9.19 -3.34 2.49
CA ARG A 343 -8.29 -3.21 1.35
C ARG A 343 -8.23 -4.56 0.67
N ASN A 344 -8.67 -4.63 -0.56
CA ASN A 344 -8.56 -5.83 -1.37
C ASN A 344 -7.30 -5.77 -2.23
N VAL A 345 -6.69 -6.92 -2.44
CA VAL A 345 -5.44 -7.08 -3.20
C VAL A 345 -5.62 -8.17 -4.23
N CYS A 346 -5.42 -7.85 -5.52
CA CYS A 346 -5.34 -8.84 -6.58
C CYS A 346 -3.89 -9.32 -6.72
N TYR A 347 -3.62 -10.58 -6.39
CA TYR A 347 -2.29 -11.16 -6.48
C TYR A 347 -2.35 -12.59 -7.01
N ASN A 348 -1.58 -12.85 -8.07
CA ASN A 348 -1.51 -14.16 -8.75
C ASN A 348 -2.88 -14.77 -9.13
N GLY A 349 -3.84 -13.96 -9.57
CA GLY A 349 -5.19 -14.41 -9.92
C GLY A 349 -6.11 -14.67 -8.73
N GLU A 350 -5.67 -14.35 -7.51
CA GLU A 350 -6.45 -14.50 -6.28
C GLU A 350 -6.66 -13.14 -5.60
N VAL A 351 -7.86 -12.94 -5.06
CA VAL A 351 -8.17 -11.75 -4.26
C VAL A 351 -8.00 -12.07 -2.79
N THR A 352 -7.14 -11.30 -2.13
CA THR A 352 -7.03 -11.28 -0.66
C THR A 352 -7.75 -10.06 -0.12
N VAL A 353 -8.54 -10.25 0.93
CA VAL A 353 -9.28 -9.19 1.63
C VAL A 353 -8.58 -8.89 2.94
N GLU A 354 -8.03 -7.69 3.07
CA GLU A 354 -7.30 -7.23 4.25
C GLU A 354 -8.17 -6.22 5.03
N PRO A 355 -8.57 -6.50 6.27
CA PRO A 355 -9.26 -5.49 7.06
C PRO A 355 -8.31 -4.34 7.39
N CYS A 356 -8.78 -3.10 7.24
CA CYS A 356 -8.17 -1.97 7.95
C CYS A 356 -8.48 -2.08 9.45
N SER A 357 -7.98 -1.12 10.24
CA SER A 357 -8.17 -1.13 11.69
C SER A 357 -9.64 -1.19 12.11
N ASP A 358 -9.86 -1.84 13.25
CA ASP A 358 -11.15 -1.92 13.93
C ASP A 358 -11.71 -0.51 14.18
N PHE A 359 -13.03 -0.42 14.36
CA PHE A 359 -13.70 0.82 14.74
C PHE A 359 -13.40 2.02 13.82
N ARG A 360 -13.11 1.76 12.54
CA ARG A 360 -12.77 2.80 11.54
C ARG A 360 -11.68 3.76 12.02
N GLN A 361 -10.74 3.26 12.83
CA GLN A 361 -9.53 4.00 13.20
C GLN A 361 -8.62 4.20 11.98
N ASP A 362 -8.70 3.27 11.02
CA ASP A 362 -8.18 3.45 9.67
C ASP A 362 -9.32 3.46 8.65
N VAL A 363 -9.12 4.27 7.62
CA VAL A 363 -9.95 4.33 6.43
C VAL A 363 -9.16 3.82 5.24
N CYS A 364 -9.82 3.08 4.36
CA CYS A 364 -9.21 2.72 3.08
C CYS A 364 -9.39 3.89 2.11
N LEU A 365 -8.27 4.40 1.60
CA LEU A 365 -8.25 5.33 0.48
C LEU A 365 -7.78 4.60 -0.77
N GLN A 366 -8.40 4.95 -1.89
CA GLN A 366 -8.01 4.44 -3.20
C GLN A 366 -7.74 5.59 -4.17
N ASP A 367 -6.85 5.34 -5.10
CA ASP A 367 -6.53 6.22 -6.22
C ASP A 367 -6.33 5.40 -7.50
N ASP A 368 -6.42 6.06 -8.64
CA ASP A 368 -6.24 5.47 -9.97
C ASP A 368 -5.11 6.21 -10.70
N ILE A 369 -4.03 5.49 -10.99
CA ILE A 369 -2.87 6.01 -11.70
C ILE A 369 -2.81 5.34 -13.07
N ASP A 370 -3.17 6.08 -14.12
CA ASP A 370 -3.18 5.60 -15.51
C ASP A 370 -3.97 4.29 -15.72
N GLY A 371 -5.11 4.15 -15.04
CA GLY A 371 -5.96 2.96 -15.10
C GLY A 371 -5.40 1.78 -14.30
N PHE A 372 -4.53 2.03 -13.31
CA PHE A 372 -4.08 1.07 -12.32
C PHE A 372 -4.56 1.49 -10.93
N ARG A 373 -5.43 0.68 -10.32
CA ARG A 373 -6.02 0.99 -9.02
C ARG A 373 -5.04 0.68 -7.88
N THR A 374 -4.88 1.64 -6.98
CA THR A 374 -4.09 1.49 -5.76
C THR A 374 -4.92 1.88 -4.55
N ALA A 375 -4.74 1.18 -3.44
CA ALA A 375 -5.41 1.46 -2.19
C ALA A 375 -4.49 1.20 -1.00
N ALA A 376 -4.71 1.98 0.07
CA ALA A 376 -4.01 1.84 1.33
C ALA A 376 -4.93 2.20 2.50
N CYS A 377 -4.77 1.48 3.61
CA CYS A 377 -5.34 1.89 4.89
C CYS A 377 -4.51 3.06 5.43
N ARG A 378 -5.18 4.13 5.86
CA ARG A 378 -4.56 5.25 6.56
C ARG A 378 -5.38 5.63 7.79
N VAL A 379 -4.72 6.22 8.78
CA VAL A 379 -5.36 6.75 9.98
C VAL A 379 -6.49 7.72 9.63
N ASN A 380 -7.65 7.51 10.23
CA ASN A 380 -8.79 8.40 10.18
C ASN A 380 -8.55 9.64 11.07
N LYS A 381 -8.29 10.80 10.47
CA LYS A 381 -7.93 12.04 11.18
C LYS A 381 -9.16 12.89 11.53
N TRP A 382 -10.07 12.36 12.34
CA TRP A 382 -11.35 13.00 12.65
C TRP A 382 -11.39 13.80 13.97
N GLN A 383 -10.42 13.58 14.85
CA GLN A 383 -10.49 13.89 16.29
C GLN A 383 -10.71 15.38 16.59
N ASP A 384 -10.23 16.27 15.74
CA ASP A 384 -10.33 17.72 15.94
C ASP A 384 -11.36 18.40 15.01
N CYS A 385 -12.17 17.63 14.26
CA CYS A 385 -13.20 18.18 13.36
C CYS A 385 -14.15 19.11 14.11
N VAL A 386 -14.76 18.63 15.19
CA VAL A 386 -15.77 19.36 15.97
C VAL A 386 -15.26 20.64 16.63
N ALA A 387 -13.93 20.79 16.76
CA ALA A 387 -13.31 21.99 17.29
C ALA A 387 -13.13 23.10 16.25
N GLN A 388 -13.36 22.81 14.96
CA GLN A 388 -13.17 23.78 13.89
C GLN A 388 -14.42 24.64 13.70
N GLU A 389 -14.24 25.94 13.88
CA GLU A 389 -15.28 26.95 13.70
C GLU A 389 -15.28 27.59 12.31
N LYS A 390 -14.28 27.27 11.49
CA LYS A 390 -14.12 27.83 10.14
C LYS A 390 -14.09 26.72 9.10
N LYS A 391 -14.81 26.94 8.01
CA LYS A 391 -14.86 26.04 6.86
C LYS A 391 -13.48 25.71 6.31
N LEU A 392 -12.64 26.72 6.10
CA LEU A 392 -11.28 26.53 5.56
C LEU A 392 -10.42 25.62 6.44
N ASP A 393 -10.52 25.75 7.76
CA ASP A 393 -9.76 24.92 8.69
C ASP A 393 -10.33 23.49 8.73
N CYS A 394 -11.66 23.35 8.67
CA CYS A 394 -12.36 22.07 8.58
C CYS A 394 -11.98 21.26 7.33
N GLU A 395 -11.92 21.91 6.16
CA GLU A 395 -11.71 21.25 4.87
C GLU A 395 -10.21 21.06 4.54
N ASN A 396 -9.31 21.26 5.51
CA ASN A 396 -7.88 21.07 5.31
C ASN A 396 -7.50 19.57 5.37
N GLU A 397 -7.54 18.89 4.22
CA GLU A 397 -7.28 17.44 4.10
C GLU A 397 -5.86 17.01 4.49
N ASP A 398 -4.88 17.92 4.49
CA ASP A 398 -3.53 17.64 4.99
C ASP A 398 -3.57 17.33 6.49
N LYS A 399 -4.44 18.02 7.23
CA LYS A 399 -4.53 17.92 8.70
C LYS A 399 -5.61 16.95 9.18
N ARG A 400 -6.72 16.80 8.46
CA ARG A 400 -7.92 16.15 8.98
C ARG A 400 -8.82 15.53 7.92
N ASP A 401 -9.66 14.62 8.34
CA ASP A 401 -10.68 13.94 7.55
C ASP A 401 -12.07 14.46 7.94
N CYS A 402 -12.34 15.73 7.65
CA CYS A 402 -13.60 16.39 8.01
C CYS A 402 -14.40 16.87 6.80
N SER A 403 -15.65 17.22 7.04
CA SER A 403 -16.59 17.80 6.08
C SER A 403 -17.33 18.96 6.74
N TRP A 404 -17.59 20.02 5.99
CA TRP A 404 -18.36 21.17 6.44
C TRP A 404 -19.85 20.99 6.12
N ILE A 405 -20.68 20.94 7.17
CA ILE A 405 -22.13 20.83 7.03
C ILE A 405 -22.77 22.18 7.35
N LEU A 406 -23.49 22.75 6.37
CA LEU A 406 -24.21 24.02 6.56
C LEU A 406 -25.35 23.87 7.57
N ASN A 407 -25.58 24.92 8.37
CA ASN A 407 -26.70 25.01 9.28
C ASN A 407 -28.04 25.15 8.52
N ASP A 408 -29.17 24.87 9.19
CA ASP A 408 -30.48 25.15 8.62
C ASP A 408 -30.68 26.67 8.49
N LYS A 409 -30.93 27.14 7.25
CA LYS A 409 -30.97 28.55 6.84
C LYS A 409 -29.65 29.28 7.17
N PRO A 410 -28.56 28.94 6.47
CA PRO A 410 -27.26 29.53 6.73
C PRO A 410 -27.30 31.04 6.44
N LYS A 411 -26.69 31.84 7.32
CA LYS A 411 -26.55 33.30 7.11
C LYS A 411 -25.59 33.61 5.97
N ASP A 412 -24.59 32.76 5.77
CA ASP A 412 -23.60 32.78 4.69
C ASP A 412 -22.97 31.38 4.52
N GLU A 413 -22.02 31.23 3.58
CA GLU A 413 -21.38 29.94 3.29
C GLU A 413 -20.48 29.39 4.42
N ASP A 414 -20.17 30.24 5.42
CA ASP A 414 -19.39 29.90 6.61
C ASP A 414 -20.30 29.63 7.83
N ASP A 415 -21.63 29.69 7.68
CA ASP A 415 -22.58 29.35 8.75
C ASP A 415 -22.87 27.84 8.73
N GLY A 416 -21.95 27.07 9.30
CA GLY A 416 -22.02 25.62 9.38
C GLY A 416 -21.29 25.04 10.58
N LYS A 417 -21.13 23.72 10.57
CA LYS A 417 -20.40 22.95 11.56
C LYS A 417 -19.48 21.96 10.87
N CYS A 418 -18.29 21.79 11.44
CA CYS A 418 -17.34 20.80 10.99
C CYS A 418 -17.61 19.44 11.64
N THR A 419 -17.68 18.39 10.82
CA THR A 419 -17.92 17.02 11.27
C THR A 419 -16.93 16.04 10.64
N PRO A 420 -16.68 14.88 11.25
CA PRO A 420 -15.94 13.81 10.59
C PRO A 420 -16.53 13.45 9.22
N LYS A 421 -15.67 13.34 8.21
CA LYS A 421 -16.03 12.80 6.89
C LYS A 421 -16.21 11.28 6.98
N PHE A 422 -15.32 10.64 7.74
CA PHE A 422 -15.38 9.23 8.08
C PHE A 422 -15.69 9.12 9.57
N ALA A 423 -16.93 8.78 9.90
CA ALA A 423 -17.37 8.71 11.29
C ALA A 423 -16.53 7.65 12.03
N PRO A 424 -15.99 7.94 13.22
CA PRO A 424 -15.25 6.95 13.99
C PRO A 424 -16.17 5.83 14.47
N GLY A 425 -15.60 4.71 14.86
CA GLY A 425 -16.25 3.70 15.68
C GLY A 425 -15.64 3.67 17.08
N PHE A 426 -16.31 2.99 18.00
CA PHE A 426 -15.81 2.80 19.37
C PHE A 426 -16.60 1.68 20.07
N ASP A 427 -15.99 1.11 21.11
CA ASP A 427 -16.61 0.11 21.98
C ASP A 427 -17.63 0.76 22.93
N PHE A 428 -18.88 0.91 22.50
CA PHE A 428 -19.92 1.48 23.36
C PHE A 428 -20.32 0.57 24.54
N TRP A 429 -19.94 -0.72 24.50
CA TRP A 429 -20.24 -1.71 25.54
C TRP A 429 -19.18 -1.83 26.63
N GLN A 430 -18.01 -1.21 26.45
CA GLN A 430 -17.00 -1.16 27.51
C GLN A 430 -17.32 0.00 28.46
N ALA A 431 -17.81 -0.32 29.66
CA ALA A 431 -17.93 0.67 30.71
C ALA A 431 -16.54 1.06 31.21
N SER A 432 -16.26 2.37 31.31
CA SER A 432 -15.07 2.82 32.03
C SER A 432 -15.21 2.49 33.53
N SER A 433 -14.09 2.45 34.24
CA SER A 433 -14.06 2.27 35.69
C SER A 433 -14.79 3.37 36.47
N GLU A 434 -15.19 4.46 35.81
CA GLU A 434 -15.90 5.60 36.40
C GLU A 434 -17.39 5.68 36.00
N GLY A 435 -17.92 4.69 35.28
CA GLY A 435 -19.34 4.58 34.96
C GLY A 435 -19.83 5.48 33.81
N VAL A 436 -18.91 6.15 33.09
CA VAL A 436 -19.17 6.90 31.84
C VAL A 436 -18.19 6.40 30.78
N SER A 437 -18.67 5.81 29.69
CA SER A 437 -17.77 5.30 28.64
C SER A 437 -17.19 6.42 27.78
N ASP A 438 -16.03 6.19 27.15
CA ASP A 438 -15.45 7.13 26.18
C ASP A 438 -16.41 7.40 25.01
N ALA A 439 -17.26 6.42 24.69
CA ALA A 439 -18.36 6.52 23.74
C ALA A 439 -19.42 7.56 24.16
N GLU A 440 -19.86 7.54 25.42
CA GLU A 440 -20.83 8.51 25.94
C GLU A 440 -20.28 9.93 25.90
N SER A 441 -19.01 10.10 26.30
CA SER A 441 -18.34 11.40 26.28
C SER A 441 -18.20 11.95 24.86
N LEU A 442 -17.90 11.09 23.88
CA LEU A 442 -17.81 11.46 22.47
C LEU A 442 -19.18 11.83 21.89
N CYS A 443 -20.22 11.03 22.14
CA CYS A 443 -21.56 11.33 21.65
C CYS A 443 -22.13 12.62 22.25
N ALA A 444 -21.81 12.91 23.51
CA ALA A 444 -22.24 14.14 24.20
C ALA A 444 -21.68 15.43 23.55
N VAL A 445 -20.63 15.35 22.73
CA VAL A 445 -20.12 16.49 21.96
C VAL A 445 -21.18 17.06 21.00
N ALA A 446 -22.08 16.20 20.49
CA ALA A 446 -23.20 16.64 19.65
C ALA A 446 -24.41 17.14 20.45
N ASP A 447 -24.42 17.03 21.78
CA ASP A 447 -25.55 17.45 22.59
C ASP A 447 -25.76 18.96 22.46
N ASN A 448 -27.00 19.33 22.17
CA ASN A 448 -27.36 20.71 21.93
C ASN A 448 -28.68 21.06 22.61
N LYS A 449 -28.69 22.19 23.33
CA LYS A 449 -29.88 22.73 23.98
C LYS A 449 -30.40 23.92 23.22
N CYS A 450 -31.55 23.75 22.56
CA CYS A 450 -32.28 24.88 21.99
C CYS A 450 -33.38 25.38 22.93
N THR A 451 -33.28 26.64 23.35
CA THR A 451 -34.30 27.27 24.20
C THR A 451 -35.32 28.02 23.35
N VAL A 452 -36.58 27.63 23.44
CA VAL A 452 -37.69 28.23 22.68
C VAL A 452 -38.48 29.18 23.58
N VAL A 453 -38.72 30.41 23.12
CA VAL A 453 -39.50 31.40 23.89
C VAL A 453 -40.92 31.45 23.36
N PHE A 454 -41.89 31.24 24.25
CA PHE A 454 -43.30 31.41 23.96
C PHE A 454 -43.85 32.66 24.65
N GLU A 455 -44.69 33.41 23.95
CA GLU A 455 -45.45 34.52 24.52
C GLU A 455 -46.94 34.22 24.48
N LYS A 456 -47.66 34.72 25.48
CA LYS A 456 -49.10 34.53 25.57
C LYS A 456 -49.82 35.54 24.66
N GLY A 457 -50.60 35.03 23.71
CA GLY A 457 -51.36 35.86 22.78
C GLY A 457 -52.52 36.62 23.43
N LEU A 458 -52.93 37.73 22.81
CA LEU A 458 -54.03 38.61 23.25
C LEU A 458 -55.40 37.92 23.35
N LEU A 459 -55.61 36.80 22.64
CA LEU A 459 -56.86 36.02 22.64
C LEU A 459 -56.73 34.68 23.40
N GLY A 460 -55.64 34.48 24.15
CA GLY A 460 -55.27 33.19 24.71
C GLY A 460 -54.47 32.32 23.72
N GLY A 461 -53.73 31.34 24.25
CA GLY A 461 -52.77 30.52 23.49
C GLY A 461 -51.32 31.01 23.65
N TRP A 462 -50.38 30.07 23.51
CA TRP A 462 -48.95 30.35 23.49
C TRP A 462 -48.48 30.39 22.04
N GLU A 463 -47.78 31.46 21.67
CA GLU A 463 -47.20 31.64 20.35
C GLU A 463 -45.69 31.61 20.48
N CYS A 464 -45.01 30.83 19.64
CA CYS A 464 -43.56 30.80 19.62
C CYS A 464 -43.01 32.11 19.02
N LYS A 465 -42.08 32.76 19.73
CA LYS A 465 -41.47 34.03 19.32
C LYS A 465 -39.98 33.93 19.00
N GLN A 466 -39.26 33.02 19.64
CA GLN A 466 -37.82 32.84 19.41
C GLN A 466 -37.46 31.35 19.32
N ASN A 467 -36.54 31.04 18.40
CA ASN A 467 -36.00 29.71 18.11
C ASN A 467 -37.05 28.64 17.75
N CYS A 468 -38.09 29.04 17.01
CA CYS A 468 -39.19 28.15 16.65
C CYS A 468 -38.78 27.03 15.69
N GLU A 469 -37.66 27.20 14.97
CA GLU A 469 -37.03 26.18 14.15
C GLU A 469 -36.70 24.91 14.93
N CYS A 470 -36.41 25.02 16.23
CA CYS A 470 -36.12 23.88 17.09
C CYS A 470 -37.32 22.96 17.35
N LEU A 471 -38.54 23.44 17.04
CA LEU A 471 -39.75 22.63 17.11
C LEU A 471 -39.99 21.83 15.82
N THR A 472 -39.23 22.09 14.76
CA THR A 472 -39.40 21.44 13.46
C THR A 472 -38.72 20.08 13.42
N ASP A 473 -39.26 19.13 12.65
CA ASP A 473 -38.60 17.83 12.46
C ASP A 473 -37.26 17.96 11.72
N LYS A 474 -37.09 19.01 10.91
CA LYS A 474 -35.82 19.32 10.25
C LYS A 474 -34.69 19.56 11.25
N TRP A 475 -34.93 20.37 12.28
CA TRP A 475 -33.93 20.60 13.33
C TRP A 475 -33.53 19.28 14.01
N LYS A 476 -34.49 18.39 14.24
CA LYS A 476 -34.26 17.06 14.83
C LYS A 476 -33.39 16.19 13.94
N GLU A 477 -33.67 16.16 12.65
CA GLU A 477 -32.88 15.42 11.65
C GLU A 477 -31.47 15.98 11.51
N ASP A 478 -31.31 17.31 11.55
CA ASP A 478 -30.01 17.98 11.48
C ASP A 478 -29.18 17.71 12.76
N GLN A 479 -29.80 17.67 13.95
CA GLN A 479 -29.11 17.21 15.17
C GLN A 479 -28.73 15.73 15.08
N ASN A 480 -29.63 14.86 14.61
CA ASN A 480 -29.31 13.45 14.45
C ASN A 480 -28.16 13.22 13.46
N ARG A 481 -28.09 14.01 12.38
CA ARG A 481 -26.98 13.96 11.42
C ARG A 481 -25.65 14.31 12.09
N MET A 482 -25.64 15.31 12.98
CA MET A 482 -24.47 15.66 13.77
C MET A 482 -24.04 14.49 14.67
N CYS A 483 -24.98 13.87 15.41
CA CYS A 483 -24.68 12.70 16.23
C CYS A 483 -24.07 11.57 15.39
N VAL A 484 -24.72 11.16 14.30
CA VAL A 484 -24.26 10.05 13.45
C VAL A 484 -22.91 10.35 12.79
N ALA A 485 -22.57 11.61 12.54
CA ALA A 485 -21.25 11.97 12.02
C ALA A 485 -20.12 11.79 13.05
N LEU A 486 -20.43 11.79 14.35
CA LEU A 486 -19.47 11.50 15.42
C LEU A 486 -19.26 10.02 15.68
N GLY A 487 -19.86 9.15 14.87
CA GLY A 487 -19.65 7.70 14.93
C GLY A 487 -20.93 6.95 15.22
N ASP A 488 -20.85 5.99 16.14
CA ASP A 488 -21.97 5.10 16.50
C ASP A 488 -22.98 5.79 17.45
N CYS A 489 -23.20 7.09 17.26
CA CYS A 489 -24.11 7.92 18.04
C CYS A 489 -25.42 8.20 17.28
N GLY A 490 -26.44 8.65 18.03
CA GLY A 490 -27.73 9.03 17.47
C GLY A 490 -28.58 7.84 16.99
N VAL A 491 -29.60 8.14 16.18
CA VAL A 491 -30.48 7.13 15.57
C VAL A 491 -29.98 6.79 14.18
N SER A 492 -29.51 5.56 14.02
CA SER A 492 -29.03 5.02 12.75
C SER A 492 -29.39 3.54 12.59
N THR A 493 -29.06 3.00 11.42
CA THR A 493 -29.14 1.58 11.10
C THR A 493 -27.72 1.05 11.01
N ASN A 494 -27.43 -0.10 11.61
CA ASN A 494 -26.09 -0.69 11.55
C ASN A 494 -25.79 -1.34 10.18
N TYR A 495 -24.55 -1.79 9.98
CA TYR A 495 -24.08 -2.35 8.71
C TYR A 495 -24.84 -3.61 8.24
N ILE A 496 -25.54 -4.32 9.14
CA ILE A 496 -26.40 -5.48 8.80
C ILE A 496 -27.88 -5.12 8.64
N GLY A 497 -28.23 -3.82 8.62
CA GLY A 497 -29.59 -3.36 8.36
C GLY A 497 -30.52 -3.31 9.59
N GLN A 498 -30.00 -3.50 10.80
CA GLN A 498 -30.80 -3.40 12.03
C GLN A 498 -30.89 -1.95 12.51
N LYS A 499 -32.11 -1.51 12.82
CA LYS A 499 -32.38 -0.18 13.37
C LYS A 499 -31.98 -0.11 14.84
N GLY A 500 -31.48 1.06 15.27
CA GLY A 500 -31.26 1.36 16.67
C GLY A 500 -32.54 1.28 17.51
N TYR A 501 -32.36 1.12 18.83
CA TYR A 501 -33.46 0.96 19.79
C TYR A 501 -34.32 2.23 19.93
N TYR A 502 -33.67 3.41 19.89
CA TYR A 502 -34.31 4.70 20.05
C TYR A 502 -34.74 5.29 18.71
N THR A 503 -35.79 6.11 18.75
CA THR A 503 -36.23 6.95 17.64
C THR A 503 -35.76 8.39 17.83
N ILE A 504 -35.78 9.20 16.76
CA ILE A 504 -35.44 10.63 16.83
C ILE A 504 -36.29 11.36 17.89
N LYS A 505 -37.52 10.90 18.14
CA LYS A 505 -38.40 11.48 19.18
C LYS A 505 -37.91 11.19 20.59
N ASP A 506 -37.22 10.07 20.79
CA ASP A 506 -36.69 9.68 22.10
C ASP A 506 -35.40 10.44 22.44
N LEU A 507 -34.62 10.82 21.42
CA LEU A 507 -33.39 11.62 21.58
C LEU A 507 -33.66 13.09 21.91
N ILE A 508 -34.84 13.61 21.58
CA ILE A 508 -35.16 15.04 21.70
C ILE A 508 -36.20 15.23 22.78
N THR A 509 -35.69 15.54 23.97
CA THR A 509 -36.52 15.74 25.16
C THR A 509 -36.90 17.22 25.29
N LYS A 510 -38.20 17.49 25.42
CA LYS A 510 -38.69 18.82 25.76
C LYS A 510 -38.73 18.93 27.28
N GLN A 511 -37.93 19.84 27.82
CA GLN A 511 -37.97 20.20 29.23
C GLN A 511 -38.72 21.52 29.36
N ASP A 512 -39.90 21.49 30.00
CA ASP A 512 -40.78 22.66 30.21
C ASP A 512 -40.39 23.47 31.46
#